data_AF-A0A1F5LAI1-F1
#
_entry.id   AF-A0A1F5LAI1-F1
#
_cell.length_a   1.000
_cell.length_b   1.000
_cell.length_c   1.000
_cell.angle_alpha   90.00
_cell.angle_beta   90.00
_cell.angle_gamma   90.00
#
_symmetry.space_group_name_H-M   'P 1'
#
loop_
_entity.id
_entity.type
_entity.pdbx_description
1 polymer ?
#
loop_
_entity_poly.entity_id
_entity_poly.type
_entity_poly.pdbx_seq_one_letter_code
_entity_poly.pdbx_strand_id
1 'polypeptide(L)'
;MYQQGQESSPLACIHLKDELTTSPLILSSGQSNIWNMPHGNGTLTCDKGQILGQFEVEGAQYIFVGKLSTFTQSFSVTSADVSLESVDQLQLQPEDFEEIPIEKDCFQLRLMNGVAITGGFDMPFTEAEVKKGVAGGVGKWMKL
;
A
#
# COMPACT_ATOMS: atom_id res chain seq x y z
N MET A 1 12.60 -14.32 -44.74
CA MET A 1 12.35 -15.08 -43.49
C MET A 1 12.93 -14.26 -42.36
N TYR A 2 12.08 -13.57 -41.59
CA TYR A 2 12.51 -12.80 -40.43
C TYR A 2 12.28 -13.66 -39.19
N GLN A 3 13.34 -13.96 -38.44
CA GLN A 3 13.25 -14.60 -37.14
C GLN A 3 13.23 -13.54 -36.04
N GLN A 4 12.36 -13.81 -35.07
CA GLN A 4 12.10 -13.10 -33.82
C GLN A 4 13.37 -12.84 -33.01
N GLY A 5 13.52 -11.61 -32.54
CA GLY A 5 14.20 -11.31 -31.29
C GLY A 5 13.13 -10.77 -30.33
N GLN A 6 12.76 -11.58 -29.33
CA GLN A 6 11.80 -11.21 -28.30
C GLN A 6 12.30 -10.00 -27.51
N GLU A 7 11.47 -8.95 -27.51
CA GLU A 7 11.55 -7.78 -26.64
C GLU A 7 11.54 -8.21 -25.16
N SER A 8 12.60 -7.83 -24.46
CA SER A 8 12.61 -7.67 -23.02
C SER A 8 11.66 -6.54 -22.66
N SER A 9 10.46 -6.85 -22.19
CA SER A 9 9.51 -5.85 -21.68
C SER A 9 9.93 -5.40 -20.27
N PRO A 10 10.26 -4.12 -20.04
CA PRO A 10 10.35 -3.58 -18.69
C PRO A 10 8.94 -3.34 -18.14
N LEU A 11 8.79 -3.54 -16.82
CA LEU A 11 7.61 -3.30 -16.00
C LEU A 11 6.84 -2.04 -16.44
N ALA A 12 5.64 -2.23 -16.97
CA ALA A 12 4.73 -1.15 -17.30
C ALA A 12 4.05 -0.64 -16.02
N CYS A 13 4.65 0.34 -15.36
CA CYS A 13 3.95 1.20 -14.43
C CYS A 13 2.92 2.03 -15.22
N ILE A 14 1.69 2.08 -14.72
CA ILE A 14 0.53 2.70 -15.35
C ILE A 14 0.81 4.19 -15.61
N HIS A 15 0.80 4.60 -16.88
CA HIS A 15 0.90 6.00 -17.31
C HIS A 15 -0.53 6.55 -17.48
N LEU A 16 -0.99 7.38 -16.53
CA LEU A 16 -2.25 8.13 -16.68
C LEU A 16 -2.00 9.27 -17.67
N LYS A 17 -2.77 9.29 -18.77
CA LYS A 17 -2.70 10.29 -19.83
C LYS A 17 -3.37 11.59 -19.39
N ASP A 18 -2.59 12.67 -19.32
CA ASP A 18 -3.10 14.04 -19.40
C ASP A 18 -3.54 14.33 -20.84
N GLU A 19 -4.84 14.56 -21.06
CA GLU A 19 -5.35 15.16 -22.30
C GLU A 19 -5.96 16.53 -22.01
N LEU A 20 -5.22 17.57 -22.43
CA LEU A 20 -5.65 18.97 -22.53
C LEU A 20 -6.45 19.18 -23.82
N THR A 21 -7.72 19.61 -23.72
CA THR A 21 -8.40 20.36 -24.79
C THR A 21 -9.38 21.40 -24.22
N THR A 22 -9.57 22.49 -24.97
CA THR A 22 -9.80 23.88 -24.51
C THR A 22 -11.26 24.39 -24.62
N SER A 23 -11.82 24.95 -23.51
CA SER A 23 -12.79 26.08 -23.31
C SER A 23 -14.22 26.06 -23.95
N PRO A 24 -15.28 26.75 -23.37
CA PRO A 24 -15.26 28.03 -22.63
C PRO A 24 -16.14 28.20 -21.36
N LEU A 25 -15.71 29.17 -20.53
CA LEU A 25 -16.39 29.98 -19.49
C LEU A 25 -17.80 29.59 -18.98
N ILE A 26 -17.86 29.12 -17.71
CA ILE A 26 -18.93 29.48 -16.76
C ILE A 26 -18.29 29.85 -15.41
N LEU A 27 -18.50 31.11 -14.98
CA LEU A 27 -18.32 31.54 -13.60
C LEU A 27 -19.27 30.75 -12.69
N SER A 28 -18.76 30.03 -11.69
CA SER A 28 -19.38 29.84 -10.37
C SER A 28 -18.40 29.05 -9.46
N SER A 29 -17.98 29.69 -8.37
CA SER A 29 -17.36 29.09 -7.16
C SER A 29 -16.26 28.03 -7.37
N GLY A 30 -15.01 28.50 -7.39
CA GLY A 30 -13.83 27.66 -7.25
C GLY A 30 -13.77 26.97 -5.88
N GLN A 31 -14.01 25.67 -5.89
CA GLN A 31 -13.25 24.66 -5.14
C GLN A 31 -13.77 23.32 -5.65
N SER A 32 -13.16 22.79 -6.71
CA SER A 32 -13.08 21.34 -6.80
C SER A 32 -12.24 20.93 -5.61
N ASN A 33 -12.90 20.61 -4.49
CA ASN A 33 -12.31 19.75 -3.49
C ASN A 33 -12.09 18.42 -4.21
N ILE A 34 -11.00 18.33 -5.00
CA ILE A 34 -10.26 17.10 -5.07
C ILE A 34 -9.96 16.88 -3.59
N TRP A 35 -10.75 16.01 -2.95
CA TRP A 35 -10.35 15.48 -1.66
C TRP A 35 -8.99 14.87 -1.94
N ASN A 36 -7.93 15.64 -1.65
CA ASN A 36 -6.58 15.12 -1.64
C ASN A 36 -6.60 14.15 -0.48
N MET A 37 -7.00 12.91 -0.77
CA MET A 37 -6.92 11.84 0.20
C MET A 37 -5.44 11.74 0.57
N PRO A 38 -5.12 11.80 1.87
CA PRO A 38 -3.76 11.66 2.31
C PRO A 38 -3.22 10.32 1.79
N HIS A 39 -2.05 10.37 1.18
CA HIS A 39 -1.32 9.19 0.74
C HIS A 39 0.05 9.21 1.39
N GLY A 40 0.59 8.02 1.60
CA GLY A 40 1.96 7.86 2.02
C GLY A 40 2.68 6.80 1.24
N ASN A 41 4.00 6.81 1.35
CA ASN A 41 4.85 5.76 0.80
C ASN A 41 5.92 5.39 1.81
N GLY A 42 6.52 4.21 1.63
CA GLY A 42 7.58 3.79 2.52
C GLY A 42 7.93 2.32 2.38
N THR A 43 8.44 1.78 3.48
CA THR A 43 8.91 0.40 3.56
C THR A 43 8.12 -0.38 4.59
N LEU A 44 7.98 -1.68 4.36
CA LEU A 44 7.34 -2.60 5.27
C LEU A 44 8.16 -3.87 5.39
N THR A 45 8.40 -4.31 6.62
CA THR A 45 9.08 -5.57 6.91
C THR A 45 8.22 -6.40 7.83
N CYS A 46 8.24 -7.71 7.62
CA CYS A 46 7.65 -8.68 8.51
C CYS A 46 8.73 -9.67 8.92
N ASP A 47 8.91 -9.88 10.23
CA ASP A 47 9.70 -10.98 10.76
C ASP A 47 8.84 -11.86 11.66
N LYS A 48 8.61 -13.12 11.23
CA LYS A 48 7.81 -14.11 11.98
C LYS A 48 6.45 -13.56 12.45
N GLY A 49 5.78 -12.81 11.59
CA GLY A 49 4.48 -12.20 11.86
C GLY A 49 4.54 -10.86 12.61
N GLN A 50 5.70 -10.37 13.04
CA GLN A 50 5.83 -9.00 13.56
C GLN A 50 6.07 -8.05 12.38
N ILE A 51 5.24 -7.02 12.27
CA ILE A 51 5.32 -6.02 11.21
C ILE A 51 5.96 -4.75 11.76
N LEU A 52 6.91 -4.22 11.00
CA LEU A 52 7.45 -2.88 11.17
C LEU A 52 7.44 -2.17 9.81
N GLY A 53 6.76 -1.03 9.75
CA GLY A 53 6.74 -0.15 8.58
C GLY A 53 7.20 1.26 8.92
N GLN A 54 7.84 1.91 7.96
CA GLN A 54 8.27 3.30 8.05
C GLN A 54 7.73 4.02 6.82
N PHE A 55 6.91 5.05 7.04
CA PHE A 55 6.15 5.71 6.00
C PHE A 55 6.26 7.23 6.13
N GLU A 56 6.30 7.92 4.99
CA GLU A 56 6.07 9.35 4.91
C GLU A 56 4.63 9.58 4.44
N VAL A 57 3.82 10.28 5.24
CA VAL A 57 2.43 10.64 4.91
C VAL A 57 2.32 12.16 5.04
N GLU A 58 1.99 12.84 3.94
CA GLU A 58 1.88 14.30 3.86
C GLU A 58 3.12 15.05 4.42
N GLY A 59 4.32 14.53 4.17
CA GLY A 59 5.58 15.13 4.62
C GLY A 59 5.90 14.94 6.11
N ALA A 60 5.10 14.15 6.85
CA ALA A 60 5.42 13.70 8.19
C ALA A 60 5.79 12.21 8.20
N GLN A 61 6.76 11.85 9.04
CA GLN A 61 7.19 10.46 9.19
C GLN A 61 6.34 9.72 10.23
N TYR A 62 5.97 8.49 9.88
CA TYR A 62 5.22 7.59 10.73
C TYR A 62 5.88 6.21 10.77
N ILE A 63 5.82 5.59 11.94
CA ILE A 63 6.14 4.18 12.13
C ILE A 63 4.84 3.42 12.33
N PHE A 64 4.69 2.32 11.59
CA PHE A 64 3.68 1.32 11.82
C PHE A 64 4.29 0.11 12.52
N VAL A 65 3.70 -0.33 13.63
CA VAL A 65 4.11 -1.56 14.32
C VAL A 65 2.89 -2.45 14.47
N GLY A 66 2.98 -3.69 14.03
CA GLY A 66 1.87 -4.63 14.12
C GLY A 66 2.29 -6.08 14.30
N LYS A 67 1.29 -6.95 14.41
CA LYS A 67 1.46 -8.39 14.48
C LYS A 67 0.37 -9.09 13.68
N LEU A 68 0.76 -9.99 12.80
CA LEU A 68 -0.10 -10.92 12.07
C LEU A 68 -0.26 -12.21 12.89
N SER A 69 -1.50 -12.69 13.03
CA SER A 69 -1.82 -13.78 13.95
C SER A 69 -1.35 -15.16 13.48
N THR A 70 -1.41 -15.42 12.18
CA THR A 70 -1.13 -16.75 11.58
C THR A 70 -0.04 -16.73 10.53
N PHE A 71 0.54 -15.56 10.25
CA PHE A 71 1.58 -15.40 9.24
C PHE A 71 2.96 -15.59 9.86
N THR A 72 3.69 -16.62 9.44
CA THR A 72 5.00 -16.97 10.04
C THR A 72 6.18 -16.71 9.10
N GLN A 73 5.92 -16.28 7.87
CA GLN A 73 6.97 -16.03 6.89
C GLN A 73 7.48 -14.59 7.05
N SER A 74 8.76 -14.40 6.75
CA SER A 74 9.37 -13.08 6.76
C SER A 74 9.33 -12.50 5.35
N PHE A 75 9.08 -11.20 5.22
CA PHE A 75 9.12 -10.49 3.95
C PHE A 75 9.62 -9.06 4.14
N SER A 76 10.03 -8.46 3.03
CA SER A 76 10.32 -7.04 2.92
C SER A 76 9.64 -6.47 1.69
N VAL A 77 9.27 -5.20 1.81
CA VAL A 77 8.68 -4.38 0.76
C VAL A 77 9.39 -3.03 0.85
N THR A 78 10.13 -2.69 -0.19
CA THR A 78 10.84 -1.41 -0.28
C THR A 78 9.99 -0.28 -0.86
N SER A 79 8.88 -0.61 -1.52
CA SER A 79 7.95 0.35 -2.10
C SER A 79 6.51 -0.04 -1.75
N ALA A 80 6.08 0.37 -0.55
CA ALA A 80 4.72 0.22 -0.08
C ALA A 80 4.00 1.58 -0.12
N ASP A 81 2.75 1.57 -0.56
CA ASP A 81 1.85 2.70 -0.55
C ASP A 81 0.87 2.60 0.62
N VAL A 82 0.54 3.75 1.21
CA VAL A 82 -0.46 3.89 2.26
C VAL A 82 -1.62 4.70 1.73
N SER A 83 -2.82 4.12 1.77
CA SER A 83 -4.08 4.78 1.41
C SER A 83 -4.92 4.98 2.66
N LEU A 84 -5.40 6.21 2.87
CA LEU A 84 -6.23 6.59 4.00
C LEU A 84 -7.18 7.74 3.61
N GLU A 85 -8.28 7.90 4.34
CA GLU A 85 -9.27 8.96 4.12
C GLU A 85 -8.91 10.25 4.88
N SER A 86 -8.29 10.12 6.06
CA SER A 86 -7.81 11.24 6.89
C SER A 86 -6.64 10.81 7.76
N VAL A 87 -5.65 11.70 7.94
CA VAL A 87 -4.47 11.48 8.81
C VAL A 87 -4.87 11.20 10.26
N ASP A 88 -6.07 11.61 10.68
CA ASP A 88 -6.62 11.29 11.99
C ASP A 88 -6.79 9.77 12.23
N GLN A 89 -6.93 8.97 11.16
CA GLN A 89 -6.97 7.50 11.26
C GLN A 89 -5.66 6.91 11.80
N LEU A 90 -4.55 7.65 11.73
CA LEU A 90 -3.25 7.22 12.28
C LEU A 90 -3.13 7.51 13.79
N GLN A 91 -4.11 8.16 14.41
CA GLN A 91 -4.03 8.64 15.79
C GLN A 91 -4.54 7.61 16.82
N LEU A 92 -3.62 6.73 17.22
CA LEU A 92 -3.38 6.30 18.60
C LEU A 92 -4.05 5.07 19.21
N GLN A 93 -4.92 4.31 18.53
CA GLN A 93 -5.29 2.96 19.00
C GLN A 93 -4.69 1.86 18.11
N PRO A 94 -4.31 0.71 18.69
CA PRO A 94 -4.09 -0.48 17.90
C PRO A 94 -5.40 -0.85 17.19
N GLU A 95 -5.33 -0.99 15.87
CA GLU A 95 -6.45 -1.36 15.03
C GLU A 95 -6.29 -2.80 14.58
N ASP A 96 -7.40 -3.54 14.57
CA ASP A 96 -7.41 -4.89 14.03
C ASP A 96 -7.21 -4.85 12.52
N PHE A 97 -6.47 -5.83 11.98
CA PHE A 97 -6.47 -6.07 10.54
C PHE A 97 -7.80 -6.72 10.13
N GLU A 98 -8.31 -6.30 8.98
CA GLU A 98 -9.29 -7.09 8.24
C GLU A 98 -8.67 -8.44 7.82
N GLU A 99 -9.49 -9.42 7.46
CA GLU A 99 -8.98 -10.68 6.90
C GLU A 99 -8.14 -10.38 5.65
N ILE A 100 -6.88 -10.82 5.66
CA ILE A 100 -5.89 -10.41 4.67
C ILE A 100 -5.68 -11.54 3.66
N PRO A 101 -6.17 -11.40 2.41
CA PRO A 101 -5.70 -12.23 1.33
C PRO A 101 -4.26 -11.81 1.00
N ILE A 102 -3.30 -12.70 1.27
CA ILE A 102 -1.95 -12.54 0.74
C ILE A 102 -1.94 -13.14 -0.65
N GLU A 103 -1.47 -12.38 -1.62
CA GLU A 103 -1.22 -12.86 -2.97
C GLU A 103 0.27 -13.20 -3.15
N LYS A 104 0.60 -13.84 -4.28
CA LYS A 104 1.94 -14.34 -4.53
C LYS A 104 2.98 -13.22 -4.64
N ASP A 105 2.64 -12.18 -5.38
CA ASP A 105 3.57 -11.14 -5.83
C ASP A 105 3.36 -9.80 -5.08
N CYS A 106 2.21 -9.64 -4.43
CA CYS A 106 1.83 -8.42 -3.73
C CYS A 106 1.07 -8.72 -2.43
N PHE A 107 0.90 -7.68 -1.62
CA PHE A 107 0.07 -7.72 -0.44
C PHE A 107 -0.86 -6.51 -0.38
N GLN A 108 -1.95 -6.70 0.36
CA GLN A 108 -2.83 -5.62 0.79
C GLN A 108 -3.17 -5.84 2.26
N LEU A 109 -2.48 -5.14 3.16
CA LEU A 109 -2.90 -5.09 4.57
C LEU A 109 -3.96 -4.02 4.70
N ARG A 110 -5.10 -4.35 5.31
CA ARG A 110 -6.18 -3.38 5.58
C ARG A 110 -6.52 -3.41 7.06
N LEU A 111 -6.60 -2.24 7.68
CA LEU A 111 -7.00 -2.06 9.07
C LEU A 111 -8.50 -1.71 9.12
N MET A 112 -9.18 -2.09 10.21
CA MET A 112 -10.62 -1.81 10.40
C MET A 112 -10.96 -0.32 10.38
N ASN A 113 -9.99 0.54 10.72
CA ASN A 113 -10.16 1.99 10.62
C ASN A 113 -10.15 2.52 9.18
N GLY A 114 -9.96 1.67 8.16
CA GLY A 114 -9.96 2.03 6.74
C GLY A 114 -8.58 2.30 6.13
N VAL A 115 -7.51 2.28 6.92
CA VAL A 115 -6.14 2.46 6.42
C VAL A 115 -5.69 1.19 5.70
N ALA A 116 -5.16 1.33 4.49
CA ALA A 116 -4.61 0.22 3.72
C ALA A 116 -3.13 0.46 3.40
N ILE A 117 -2.33 -0.60 3.50
CA ILE A 117 -0.95 -0.65 3.07
C ILE A 117 -0.85 -1.68 1.95
N THR A 118 -0.34 -1.27 0.79
CA THR A 118 -0.21 -2.12 -0.40
C THR A 118 1.20 -2.06 -0.95
N GLY A 119 1.66 -3.14 -1.59
CA GLY A 119 2.95 -3.12 -2.26
C GLY A 119 3.34 -4.48 -2.83
N GLY A 120 4.43 -4.49 -3.60
CA GLY A 120 5.04 -5.71 -4.13
C GLY A 120 6.09 -6.26 -3.17
N PHE A 121 6.13 -7.57 -2.97
CA PHE A 121 7.22 -8.17 -2.19
C PHE A 121 8.54 -8.02 -2.93
N ASP A 122 9.62 -7.66 -2.23
CA ASP A 122 10.95 -7.63 -2.84
C ASP A 122 11.36 -9.04 -3.33
N MET A 123 10.87 -10.07 -2.63
CA MET A 123 11.00 -11.48 -3.00
C MET A 123 9.61 -12.14 -2.97
N PRO A 124 8.98 -12.38 -4.14
CA PRO A 124 7.67 -13.02 -4.22
C PRO A 124 7.63 -14.41 -3.60
N PHE A 125 6.47 -14.77 -3.06
CA PHE A 125 6.23 -16.11 -2.51
C PHE A 125 5.97 -17.14 -3.63
N THR A 126 6.07 -18.41 -3.28
CA THR A 126 5.60 -19.52 -4.13
C THR A 126 4.12 -19.82 -3.87
N GLU A 127 3.44 -20.46 -4.82
CA GLU A 127 2.02 -20.84 -4.64
C GLU A 127 1.78 -21.77 -3.43
N ALA A 128 2.80 -22.54 -3.03
CA ALA A 128 2.75 -23.40 -1.85
C ALA A 128 2.80 -22.59 -0.54
N GLU A 129 3.46 -21.42 -0.56
CA GLU A 129 3.62 -20.51 0.58
C GLU A 129 2.38 -19.61 0.78
N VAL A 130 1.70 -19.23 -0.30
CA VAL A 130 0.49 -18.38 -0.30
C VAL A 130 -0.71 -19.05 0.37
N LYS A 131 -0.75 -20.39 0.47
CA LYS A 131 -1.87 -21.15 1.08
C LYS A 131 -2.11 -20.89 2.57
N LYS A 132 -1.23 -20.13 3.24
CA LYS A 132 -1.41 -19.71 4.63
C LYS A 132 -1.87 -18.26 4.65
N GLY A 133 -3.18 -18.05 4.50
CA GLY A 133 -3.81 -16.75 4.71
C GLY A 133 -3.60 -16.23 6.13
N VAL A 134 -3.74 -14.93 6.30
CA VAL A 134 -3.64 -14.30 7.63
C VAL A 134 -5.04 -14.14 8.22
N ALA A 135 -5.30 -14.86 9.32
CA ALA A 135 -6.55 -14.75 10.07
C ALA A 135 -6.49 -13.59 11.08
N GLY A 136 -6.25 -12.38 10.58
CA GLY A 136 -6.25 -11.14 11.37
C GLY A 136 -4.93 -10.79 12.08
N GLY A 137 -4.98 -9.78 12.94
CA GLY A 137 -3.85 -9.25 13.70
C GLY A 137 -4.15 -7.85 14.23
N VAL A 138 -3.18 -7.17 14.81
CA VAL A 138 -3.33 -5.78 15.29
C VAL A 138 -2.14 -4.92 14.87
N GLY A 139 -2.35 -3.63 14.65
CA GLY A 139 -1.30 -2.68 14.31
C GLY A 139 -1.55 -1.28 14.86
N LYS A 140 -0.48 -0.55 15.17
CA LYS A 140 -0.53 0.81 15.69
C LYS A 140 0.42 1.71 14.91
N TRP A 141 -0.02 2.95 14.70
CA TRP A 141 0.78 4.02 14.13
C TRP A 141 1.40 4.91 15.21
N MET A 142 2.60 5.43 14.94
CA MET A 142 3.32 6.39 15.76
C MET A 142 3.90 7.47 14.86
N LYS A 143 3.64 8.74 15.18
CA LYS A 143 4.25 9.88 14.51
C LYS A 143 5.65 10.13 15.08
N LEU A 144 6.62 10.43 14.22
CA LEU A 144 7.98 10.84 14.60
C LEU A 144 8.11 12.36 14.74
#